data_AF-A0A7V4JRN1-F1
#
_entry.id   AF-A0A7V4JRN1-F1
#
_cell.length_a   1.000
_cell.length_b   1.000
_cell.length_c   1.000
_cell.angle_alpha   90.00
_cell.angle_beta   90.00
_cell.angle_gamma   90.00
#
_symmetry.space_group_name_H-M   'P 1'
#
loop_
_entity.id
_entity.type
_entity.pdbx_description
1 polymer ?
#
loop_
_entity_poly.entity_id
_entity_poly.type
_entity_poly.pdbx_seq_one_letter_code
_entity_poly.pdbx_strand_id
1 'polypeptide(L)'
;MNKTPSLPSIARVTFGIDAIVATVIGALLLVIPDAFGGWFGYASCPDVVPPLRAFGAMFLGLGAVTSIYGVTARAWERVDIIVRAEITTTALMTIVFIVSAILGSGPPLGNVIFAVVSVILLALFVATWAARPRP
;
A
#
# COMPACT_ATOMS: atom_id res chain seq x y z
N MET A 1 5.22 -33.51 -15.28
CA MET A 1 5.55 -32.29 -14.53
C MET A 1 4.42 -31.29 -14.74
N ASN A 2 3.67 -30.95 -13.68
CA ASN A 2 2.69 -29.87 -13.78
C ASN A 2 3.44 -28.56 -14.02
N LYS A 3 3.10 -27.83 -15.10
CA LYS A 3 3.65 -26.50 -15.34
C LYS A 3 3.20 -25.59 -14.21
N THR A 4 4.14 -25.04 -13.46
CA THR A 4 3.83 -24.01 -12.46
C THR A 4 3.21 -22.82 -13.18
N PRO A 5 2.03 -22.34 -12.76
CA PRO A 5 1.38 -21.23 -13.42
C PRO A 5 2.27 -19.98 -13.34
N SER A 6 2.53 -19.37 -14.49
CA SER A 6 3.33 -18.16 -14.57
C SER A 6 2.62 -16.98 -13.90
N LEU A 7 3.43 -16.05 -13.37
CA LEU A 7 2.91 -14.82 -12.80
C LEU A 7 2.29 -13.94 -13.90
N PRO A 8 1.03 -13.49 -13.76
CA PRO A 8 0.40 -12.58 -14.73
C PRO A 8 1.18 -11.27 -14.85
N SER A 9 1.24 -10.68 -16.05
CA SER A 9 1.96 -9.41 -16.28
C SER A 9 1.42 -8.27 -15.42
N ILE A 10 0.10 -8.22 -15.19
CA ILE A 10 -0.52 -7.22 -14.32
C ILE A 10 0.00 -7.30 -12.88
N ALA A 11 0.30 -8.51 -12.37
CA ALA A 11 0.84 -8.67 -11.03
C ALA A 11 2.21 -7.99 -10.89
N ARG A 12 3.08 -8.13 -11.90
CA ARG A 12 4.39 -7.49 -11.91
C ARG A 12 4.27 -5.96 -11.91
N VAL A 13 3.32 -5.43 -12.68
CA VAL A 13 3.06 -3.99 -12.73
C VAL A 13 2.52 -3.49 -11.39
N THR A 14 1.53 -4.17 -10.81
CA THR A 14 0.97 -3.84 -9.50
C THR A 14 2.04 -3.82 -8.41
N PHE A 15 2.82 -4.91 -8.28
CA PHE A 15 3.91 -4.97 -7.32
C PHE A 15 5.00 -3.93 -7.59
N GLY A 16 5.30 -3.62 -8.86
CA GLY A 16 6.26 -2.58 -9.21
C GLY A 16 5.82 -1.19 -8.77
N ILE A 17 4.56 -0.83 -9.05
CA ILE A 17 3.95 0.44 -8.63
C ILE A 17 3.92 0.52 -7.10
N ASP A 18 3.43 -0.53 -6.44
CA ASP A 18 3.30 -0.55 -4.98
C ASP A 18 4.67 -0.45 -4.30
N ALA A 19 5.69 -1.18 -4.78
CA ALA A 19 7.05 -1.08 -4.27
C ALA A 19 7.60 0.35 -4.35
N ILE A 20 7.38 1.05 -5.46
CA ILE A 20 7.83 2.44 -5.63
C ILE A 20 7.07 3.36 -4.67
N VAL A 21 5.74 3.27 -4.64
CA VAL A 21 4.89 4.12 -3.79
C VAL A 21 5.24 3.90 -2.32
N ALA A 22 5.30 2.65 -1.87
CA ALA A 22 5.63 2.29 -0.49
C ALA A 22 7.05 2.71 -0.09
N THR A 23 8.03 2.58 -1.01
CA THR A 23 9.41 3.03 -0.75
C THR A 23 9.48 4.55 -0.61
N VAL A 24 8.90 5.30 -1.56
CA VAL A 24 8.98 6.76 -1.57
C VAL A 24 8.22 7.36 -0.39
N ILE A 25 6.96 6.96 -0.20
CA ILE A 25 6.14 7.46 0.91
C ILE A 25 6.73 7.01 2.24
N GLY A 26 7.15 5.74 2.35
CA GLY A 26 7.73 5.18 3.56
C GLY A 26 9.01 5.90 3.98
N ALA A 27 9.93 6.14 3.04
CA ALA A 27 11.17 6.86 3.31
C ALA A 27 10.92 8.32 3.72
N LEU A 28 10.02 9.02 3.02
CA LEU A 28 9.68 10.42 3.36
C LEU A 28 9.06 10.54 4.75
N LEU A 29 8.14 9.64 5.11
CA LEU A 29 7.54 9.58 6.44
C LEU A 29 8.54 9.20 7.53
N LEU A 30 9.58 8.42 7.22
CA LEU A 30 10.60 8.04 8.19
C LEU A 30 11.60 9.20 8.45
N VAL A 31 12.10 9.81 7.37
CA VAL A 31 13.22 10.78 7.41
C VAL A 31 12.73 12.20 7.69
N ILE A 32 11.64 12.63 7.05
CA ILE A 32 11.10 14.00 7.17
C ILE A 32 9.57 14.01 7.44
N PRO A 33 9.10 13.33 8.50
CA PRO A 33 7.67 13.19 8.81
C PRO A 33 6.93 14.52 8.92
N ASP A 34 7.53 15.55 9.54
CA ASP A 34 6.89 16.85 9.74
C ASP A 34 6.68 17.59 8.42
N ALA A 35 7.73 17.67 7.59
CA ALA A 35 7.67 18.38 6.32
C ALA A 35 6.74 17.67 5.34
N PHE A 36 6.87 16.35 5.21
CA PHE A 36 6.06 15.57 4.29
C PHE A 36 4.61 15.45 4.79
N GLY A 37 4.39 15.14 6.06
CA GLY A 37 3.07 15.13 6.70
C GLY A 37 2.37 16.49 6.64
N GLY A 38 3.15 17.58 6.71
CA GLY A 38 2.67 18.95 6.55
C GLY A 38 2.00 19.21 5.21
N TRP A 39 2.45 18.58 4.11
CA TRP A 39 1.80 18.69 2.80
C TRP A 39 0.38 18.12 2.79
N PHE A 40 0.07 17.23 3.74
CA PHE A 40 -1.23 16.60 3.90
C PHE A 40 -2.05 17.19 5.06
N GLY A 41 -1.53 18.25 5.71
CA GLY A 41 -2.20 18.94 6.81
C GLY A 41 -1.93 18.35 8.20
N TYR A 42 -0.99 17.42 8.35
CA TYR A 42 -0.65 16.86 9.68
C TYR A 42 0.17 17.81 10.56
N ALA A 43 0.73 18.90 10.02
CA ALA A 43 1.52 19.87 10.79
C ALA A 43 0.73 20.54 11.94
N SER A 44 -0.60 20.58 11.86
CA SER A 44 -1.47 21.12 12.91
C SER A 44 -1.87 20.10 13.98
N CYS A 45 -1.44 18.84 13.86
CA CYS A 45 -1.76 17.78 14.81
C CYS A 45 -0.63 17.61 15.83
N PRO A 46 -0.86 17.83 17.13
CA PRO A 46 0.16 17.53 18.15
C PRO A 46 0.50 16.04 18.15
N ASP A 47 1.76 15.73 18.44
CA ASP A 47 2.28 14.36 18.61
C ASP A 47 2.08 13.42 17.40
N VAL A 48 1.96 13.96 16.18
CA VAL A 48 1.75 13.16 14.97
C VAL A 48 3.03 12.49 14.44
N VAL A 49 4.21 12.95 14.86
CA VAL A 49 5.50 12.45 14.34
C VAL A 49 5.73 10.96 14.60
N PRO A 50 5.56 10.44 15.83
CA PRO A 50 5.76 9.01 16.06
C PRO A 50 4.80 8.13 15.25
N PRO A 51 3.48 8.42 15.17
CA PRO A 51 2.58 7.73 14.25
C PRO A 51 3.03 7.78 12.79
N LEU A 52 3.41 8.95 12.27
CA LEU A 52 3.85 9.08 10.87
C LEU A 52 5.10 8.24 10.59
N ARG A 53 6.08 8.20 11.51
CA ARG A 53 7.25 7.33 11.38
C ARG A 53 6.90 5.86 11.45
N ALA A 54 5.95 5.48 12.30
CA ALA A 54 5.46 4.10 12.38
C ALA A 54 4.79 3.69 11.06
N PHE A 55 3.96 4.56 10.47
CA PHE A 55 3.43 4.35 9.11
C PHE A 55 4.55 4.24 8.07
N GLY A 56 5.56 5.11 8.15
CA GLY A 56 6.73 5.05 7.27
C GLY A 56 7.44 3.70 7.33
N ALA A 57 7.69 3.20 8.54
CA ALA A 57 8.28 1.88 8.76
C ALA A 57 7.39 0.74 8.25
N MET A 58 6.07 0.83 8.42
CA MET A 58 5.13 -0.16 7.87
C MET A 58 5.11 -0.16 6.34
N PHE A 59 5.13 1.01 5.69
CA PHE A 59 5.21 1.09 4.24
C PHE A 59 6.52 0.49 3.71
N LEU A 60 7.65 0.76 4.36
CA LEU A 60 8.92 0.16 3.96
C LEU A 60 8.95 -1.36 4.22
N GLY A 61 8.55 -1.79 5.42
CA GLY A 61 8.70 -3.18 5.84
C GLY A 61 7.65 -4.11 5.26
N LEU A 62 6.38 -3.70 5.24
CA LEU A 62 5.31 -4.48 4.67
C LEU A 62 5.20 -4.18 3.17
N GLY A 63 4.81 -2.97 2.77
CA GLY A 63 4.57 -2.64 1.36
C GLY A 63 5.78 -2.85 0.45
N ALA A 64 6.91 -2.18 0.71
CA ALA A 64 8.03 -2.24 -0.22
C ALA A 64 8.68 -3.63 -0.28
N VAL A 65 8.93 -4.28 0.86
CA VAL A 65 9.57 -5.62 0.87
C VAL A 65 8.66 -6.68 0.25
N THR A 66 7.37 -6.74 0.60
CA THR A 66 6.45 -7.74 0.03
C THR A 66 6.30 -7.53 -1.47
N SER A 67 6.23 -6.27 -1.91
CA SER A 67 6.11 -5.93 -3.33
C SER A 67 7.38 -6.19 -4.12
N ILE A 68 8.58 -5.97 -3.56
CA ILE A 68 9.84 -6.40 -4.20
C ILE A 68 9.88 -7.92 -4.38
N TYR A 69 9.43 -8.68 -3.37
CA TYR A 69 9.30 -10.13 -3.51
C TYR A 69 8.27 -10.51 -4.59
N GLY A 70 7.16 -9.78 -4.67
CA GLY A 70 6.14 -9.93 -5.70
C GLY A 70 6.67 -9.70 -7.13
N VAL A 71 7.46 -8.65 -7.35
CA VAL A 71 8.09 -8.35 -8.65
C VAL A 71 9.06 -9.46 -9.08
N THR A 72 9.84 -10.00 -8.13
CA THR A 72 10.88 -10.99 -8.40
C THR A 72 10.35 -12.42 -8.48
N ALA A 73 9.10 -12.66 -8.06
CA ALA A 73 8.47 -13.97 -8.14
C ALA A 73 8.31 -14.46 -9.59
N ARG A 74 8.48 -15.77 -9.77
CA ARG A 74 8.33 -16.44 -11.08
C ARG A 74 7.02 -17.23 -11.22
N ALA A 75 6.37 -17.55 -10.10
CA ALA A 75 5.17 -18.39 -10.06
C ALA A 75 4.12 -17.79 -9.13
N TRP A 76 2.84 -18.01 -9.43
CA TRP A 76 1.72 -17.47 -8.65
C TRP A 76 1.70 -18.00 -7.21
N GLU A 77 2.04 -19.27 -6.96
CA GLU A 77 1.91 -19.85 -5.62
C GLU A 77 2.78 -19.11 -4.58
N ARG A 78 3.86 -18.47 -5.02
CA ARG A 78 4.74 -17.68 -4.14
C ARG A 78 4.13 -16.37 -3.68
N VAL A 79 3.22 -15.80 -4.47
CA VAL A 79 2.64 -14.48 -4.22
C VAL A 79 1.16 -14.52 -3.83
N ASP A 80 0.52 -15.69 -3.89
CA ASP A 80 -0.91 -15.83 -3.59
C ASP A 80 -1.27 -15.26 -2.21
N ILE A 81 -0.49 -15.62 -1.19
CA ILE A 81 -0.71 -15.11 0.17
C ILE A 81 -0.42 -13.61 0.29
N ILE A 82 0.54 -13.10 -0.47
CA ILE A 82 0.92 -11.68 -0.47
C ILE A 82 -0.20 -10.86 -1.09
N VAL A 83 -0.71 -11.24 -2.26
CA VAL A 83 -1.82 -10.54 -2.92
C VAL A 83 -3.05 -10.49 -2.02
N ARG A 84 -3.39 -11.60 -1.33
CA ARG A 84 -4.51 -11.61 -0.37
C ARG A 84 -4.27 -10.69 0.83
N ALA A 85 -3.05 -10.67 1.35
CA ALA A 85 -2.67 -9.79 2.44
C ALA A 85 -2.79 -8.32 2.01
N GLU A 86 -2.24 -7.95 0.85
CA GLU A 86 -2.29 -6.58 0.32
C GLU A 86 -3.73 -6.10 0.04
N ILE A 87 -4.59 -6.96 -0.49
CA ILE A 87 -6.02 -6.65 -0.63
C ILE A 87 -6.64 -6.33 0.73
N THR A 88 -6.34 -7.15 1.75
CA THR A 88 -6.93 -7.02 3.08
C THR A 88 -6.43 -5.75 3.77
N THR A 89 -5.12 -5.52 3.80
CA THR A 89 -4.52 -4.34 4.45
C THR A 89 -4.93 -3.06 3.73
N THR A 90 -4.92 -3.04 2.40
CA THR A 90 -5.29 -1.85 1.63
C THR A 90 -6.78 -1.56 1.73
N ALA A 91 -7.65 -2.58 1.77
CA ALA A 91 -9.07 -2.38 2.05
C ALA A 91 -9.30 -1.80 3.44
N LEU A 92 -8.62 -2.31 4.47
CA LEU A 92 -8.71 -1.78 5.83
C LEU A 92 -8.24 -0.33 5.90
N MET A 93 -7.09 0.00 5.30
CA MET A 93 -6.60 1.39 5.23
C MET A 93 -7.57 2.31 4.51
N THR A 94 -8.14 1.85 3.38
CA THR A 94 -9.16 2.60 2.63
C THR A 94 -10.35 2.95 3.52
N ILE A 95 -10.88 1.96 4.25
CA ILE A 95 -11.99 2.17 5.18
C ILE A 95 -11.61 3.16 6.28
N VAL A 96 -10.43 2.99 6.90
CA VAL A 96 -9.94 3.89 7.96
C VAL A 96 -9.87 5.33 7.47
N PHE A 97 -9.32 5.58 6.28
CA PHE A 97 -9.22 6.94 5.74
C PHE A 97 -10.58 7.54 5.36
N ILE A 98 -11.48 6.75 4.76
CA ILE A 98 -12.84 7.21 4.43
C ILE A 98 -13.62 7.56 5.70
N VAL A 99 -13.62 6.67 6.70
CA VAL A 99 -14.30 6.92 7.98
C VAL A 99 -13.68 8.12 8.68
N SER A 100 -12.36 8.25 8.67
CA SER A 100 -11.67 9.40 9.27
C SER A 100 -12.04 10.71 8.58
N ALA A 101 -12.20 10.71 7.26
CA ALA A 101 -12.66 11.87 6.51
C ALA A 101 -14.12 12.24 6.86
N ILE A 102 -15.01 11.25 7.00
CA ILE A 102 -16.43 11.46 7.36
C ILE A 102 -16.58 12.01 8.77
N LEU A 103 -15.82 11.47 9.73
CA LEU A 103 -15.87 11.87 11.14
C LEU A 103 -15.09 13.16 11.42
N GLY A 104 -14.38 13.71 10.43
CA GLY A 104 -13.50 14.87 10.61
C GLY A 104 -12.33 14.61 11.55
N SER A 105 -11.90 13.34 11.69
CA SER A 105 -10.78 12.98 12.55
C SER A 105 -9.46 13.11 11.80
N GLY A 106 -8.59 14.01 12.26
CA GLY A 106 -7.32 14.30 11.60
C GLY A 106 -7.48 15.21 10.38
N PRO A 107 -6.42 15.38 9.57
CA PRO A 107 -6.42 16.32 8.45
C PRO A 107 -7.33 15.85 7.30
N PRO A 108 -8.33 16.65 6.89
CA PRO A 108 -9.26 16.26 5.82
C PRO A 108 -8.55 15.98 4.49
N LEU A 109 -7.59 16.83 4.12
CA LEU A 109 -6.84 16.69 2.87
C LEU A 109 -6.03 15.40 2.83
N GLY A 110 -5.29 15.10 3.90
CA GLY A 110 -4.52 13.87 4.02
C GLY A 110 -5.39 12.63 3.93
N ASN A 111 -6.49 12.58 4.70
CA ASN A 111 -7.41 11.45 4.69
C ASN A 111 -7.99 11.20 3.28
N VAL A 112 -8.41 12.25 2.57
CA VAL A 112 -8.95 12.11 1.21
C VAL A 112 -7.89 11.61 0.24
N ILE A 113 -6.68 12.18 0.25
CA ILE A 113 -5.59 11.76 -0.65
C ILE A 113 -5.21 10.31 -0.39
N PHE A 114 -5.00 9.92 0.86
CA PHE A 114 -4.63 8.55 1.21
C PHE A 114 -5.76 7.55 0.94
N ALA A 115 -7.04 7.95 1.09
CA ALA A 115 -8.17 7.14 0.66
C ALA A 115 -8.15 6.89 -0.85
N VAL A 116 -7.95 7.92 -1.68
CA VAL A 116 -7.89 7.79 -3.14
C VAL A 116 -6.73 6.89 -3.57
N VAL A 117 -5.54 7.10 -3.01
CA VAL A 117 -4.38 6.24 -3.30
C VAL A 117 -4.66 4.78 -2.90
N SER A 118 -5.25 4.55 -1.74
CA SER A 118 -5.58 3.20 -1.27
C SER A 118 -6.64 2.53 -2.16
N VAL A 119 -7.64 3.26 -2.65
CA VAL A 119 -8.63 2.73 -3.62
C VAL A 119 -7.95 2.30 -4.92
N ILE A 120 -7.01 3.09 -5.44
CA ILE A 120 -6.28 2.76 -6.68
C ILE A 120 -5.44 1.48 -6.47
N LEU A 121 -4.66 1.41 -5.38
CA LEU A 121 -3.85 0.23 -5.08
C LEU A 121 -4.72 -1.01 -4.85
N LEU A 122 -5.83 -0.87 -4.13
CA LEU A 122 -6.79 -1.95 -3.91
C LEU A 122 -7.33 -2.48 -5.25
N ALA A 123 -7.72 -1.58 -6.16
CA ALA A 123 -8.19 -1.97 -7.48
C ALA A 123 -7.13 -2.75 -8.27
N LEU A 124 -5.85 -2.32 -8.21
CA LEU A 124 -4.74 -3.03 -8.87
C LEU A 124 -4.52 -4.43 -8.29
N PHE A 125 -4.56 -4.58 -6.96
CA PHE A 125 -4.43 -5.88 -6.31
C PHE A 125 -5.63 -6.80 -6.56
N VAL A 126 -6.85 -6.26 -6.58
CA VAL A 126 -8.05 -7.01 -6.96
C VAL A 126 -7.99 -7.45 -8.43
N ALA A 127 -7.53 -6.59 -9.34
CA ALA A 127 -7.32 -6.96 -10.74
C ALA A 127 -6.24 -8.05 -10.88
N THR A 128 -5.17 -7.95 -10.10
CA THR A 128 -4.12 -8.96 -10.00
C THR A 128 -4.67 -10.30 -9.55
N TRP A 129 -5.51 -10.29 -8.51
CA TRP A 129 -6.20 -11.48 -8.00
C TRP A 129 -7.17 -12.08 -9.02
N ALA A 130 -7.92 -11.25 -9.74
CA ALA A 130 -8.85 -11.69 -10.77
C ALA A 130 -8.14 -12.33 -11.97
N ALA A 131 -6.94 -11.85 -12.30
CA ALA A 131 -6.09 -12.37 -13.37
C ALA A 131 -5.29 -13.63 -12.96
N ARG A 132 -5.49 -14.15 -11.74
CA ARG A 132 -4.74 -15.32 -11.27
C ARG A 132 -5.01 -16.55 -12.15
N PRO A 133 -4.02 -17.43 -12.32
CA PRO A 133 -4.22 -18.71 -12.98
C PRO A 133 -5.28 -19.54 -12.26
N ARG A 134 -6.23 -20.11 -13.02
CA ARG A 134 -7.27 -21.00 -12.50
C ARG A 134 -6.77 -22.46 -12.57
N PRO A 135 -7.18 -23.31 -11.62
CA PRO A 135 -6.89 -24.75 -11.68
C PRO A 135 -7.54 -25.41 -12.91
#